data_AF-A0A956ABU7-F1
#
_entry.id   AF-A0A956ABU7-F1
#
_cell.length_a   1.000
_cell.length_b   1.000
_cell.length_c   1.000
_cell.angle_alpha   90.00
_cell.angle_beta   90.00
_cell.angle_gamma   90.00
#
_symmetry.space_group_name_H-M   'P 1'
#
loop_
_entity.id
_entity.type
_entity.pdbx_description
1 polymer ?
#
loop_
_entity_poly.entity_id
_entity_poly.type
_entity_poly.pdbx_seq_one_letter_code
_entity_poly.pdbx_strand_id
1 'polypeptide(L)'
;MAIIRWVFGDAGAQNLRALTQIEEFLAGLKGRAVIQRTRTSPYGDEPSWLPTAGDGWLHLGPVEVRGTTVYYLDLSDMREKGVMASRIDLDLEAKTLTIYSGRAGGSVFRIEVTEGERTITLSSAHYALEEDVLVITDRTRSLVVRVPISASVAKLFLPYFQRHDALKPTDGDLFRPGERCPLSGQWEILYPYHVASGTERTVVRGEPFPPTPTEGALYRLADATKTS
;
A
#
# COMPACT_ATOMS: atom_id res chain seq x y z
N MET A 1 24.71 4.04 29.57
CA MET A 1 25.16 2.80 30.22
C MET A 1 24.08 2.38 31.21
N ALA A 2 23.39 1.28 30.96
CA ALA A 2 22.31 0.79 31.81
C ALA A 2 22.47 -0.71 32.05
N ILE A 3 22.39 -1.09 33.33
CA ILE A 3 22.55 -2.45 33.87
C ILE A 3 21.17 -3.11 33.89
N ILE A 4 21.07 -4.37 33.44
CA ILE A 4 19.82 -5.14 33.44
C ILE A 4 19.74 -6.02 34.70
N ARG A 5 18.59 -6.00 35.36
CA ARG A 5 18.24 -6.84 36.52
C ARG A 5 17.07 -7.75 36.13
N TRP A 6 17.23 -9.05 36.34
CA TRP A 6 16.24 -10.09 36.01
C TRP A 6 15.23 -10.27 37.16
N VAL A 7 13.94 -10.31 36.83
CA VAL A 7 12.88 -10.80 37.73
C VAL A 7 12.06 -11.82 36.93
N PHE A 8 12.11 -13.08 37.34
CA PHE A 8 11.44 -14.19 36.66
C PHE A 8 9.94 -14.17 36.96
N GLY A 9 9.13 -13.97 35.92
CA GLY A 9 7.82 -14.61 35.83
C GLY A 9 8.00 -16.02 35.24
N ASP A 10 6.99 -16.88 35.39
CA ASP A 10 6.96 -18.33 35.10
C ASP A 10 7.18 -18.76 33.62
N ALA A 11 7.95 -17.99 32.85
CA ALA A 11 8.39 -18.34 31.51
C ALA A 11 9.39 -19.50 31.61
N GLY A 12 8.92 -20.71 31.32
CA GLY A 12 9.69 -21.95 31.40
C GLY A 12 11.02 -21.90 30.64
N ALA A 13 11.96 -22.77 31.04
CA ALA A 13 13.35 -22.82 30.56
C ALA A 13 13.56 -22.87 29.02
N GLN A 14 12.51 -23.16 28.26
CA GLN A 14 12.52 -23.12 26.80
C GLN A 14 12.65 -21.69 26.25
N ASN A 15 12.00 -20.70 26.87
CA ASN A 15 12.06 -19.30 26.42
C ASN A 15 13.46 -18.69 26.59
N LEU A 16 14.21 -19.14 27.62
CA LEU A 16 15.57 -18.67 27.88
C LEU A 16 16.56 -19.09 26.77
N ARG A 17 16.34 -20.24 26.13
CA ARG A 17 17.19 -20.70 25.02
C ARG A 17 16.85 -20.01 23.70
N ALA A 18 15.59 -19.63 23.52
CA ALA A 18 15.13 -18.91 22.33
C ALA A 18 15.45 -17.41 22.38
N LEU A 19 15.77 -16.85 23.56
CA LEU A 19 15.91 -15.40 23.73
C LEU A 19 16.94 -14.77 22.79
N THR A 20 18.15 -15.34 22.67
CA THR A 20 19.18 -14.81 21.77
C THR A 20 18.73 -14.85 20.31
N GLN A 21 18.02 -15.90 19.89
CA GLN A 21 17.49 -16.00 18.52
C GLN A 21 16.37 -14.99 18.27
N ILE A 22 15.53 -14.74 19.28
CA ILE A 22 14.49 -13.70 19.23
C ILE A 22 15.14 -12.31 19.13
N GLU A 23 16.17 -12.02 19.93
CA GLU A 23 16.91 -10.76 19.89
C GLU A 23 17.57 -10.55 18.52
N GLU A 24 18.24 -11.56 17.97
CA GLU A 24 18.84 -11.51 16.63
C GLU A 24 17.79 -11.31 15.54
N PHE A 25 16.68 -12.04 15.59
CA PHE A 25 15.56 -11.88 14.67
C PHE A 25 15.00 -10.46 14.71
N LEU A 26 14.71 -9.93 15.90
CA LEU A 26 14.15 -8.59 16.11
C LEU A 26 15.13 -7.49 15.69
N ALA A 27 16.43 -7.64 15.98
CA ALA A 27 17.45 -6.72 15.50
C ALA A 27 17.50 -6.68 13.96
N GLY A 28 17.28 -7.82 13.30
CA GLY A 28 17.17 -7.92 11.85
C GLY A 28 15.96 -7.21 11.23
N LEU A 29 14.96 -6.81 12.03
CA LEU A 29 13.78 -6.09 11.55
C LEU A 29 14.00 -4.58 11.41
N LYS A 30 15.08 -4.04 11.98
CA LYS A 30 15.31 -2.59 12.02
C LYS A 30 15.28 -1.99 10.61
N GLY A 31 14.38 -1.03 10.39
CA GLY A 31 14.21 -0.34 9.11
C GLY A 31 13.49 -1.16 8.03
N ARG A 32 12.91 -2.32 8.37
CA ARG A 32 12.10 -3.13 7.44
C ARG A 32 10.60 -2.90 7.68
N ALA A 33 9.82 -3.00 6.61
CA ALA A 33 8.38 -3.16 6.72
C ALA A 33 8.08 -4.59 7.19
N VAL A 34 7.20 -4.73 8.17
CA VAL A 34 6.72 -6.04 8.65
C VAL A 34 5.20 -6.04 8.64
N ILE A 35 4.60 -7.22 8.59
CA ILE A 35 3.16 -7.36 8.76
C ILE A 35 2.91 -7.65 10.24
N GLN A 36 2.09 -6.82 10.89
CA GLN A 36 1.56 -7.11 12.21
C GLN A 36 0.13 -7.63 12.07
N ARG A 37 -0.12 -8.81 12.64
CA ARG A 37 -1.47 -9.36 12.81
C ARG A 37 -1.80 -9.45 14.27
N THR A 38 -2.97 -8.94 14.66
CA THR A 38 -3.49 -9.07 16.03
C THR A 38 -4.77 -9.88 16.00
N ARG A 39 -4.85 -10.91 16.83
CA ARG A 39 -6.05 -11.76 16.98
C ARG A 39 -6.39 -11.92 18.45
N THR A 40 -7.64 -12.25 18.75
CA THR A 40 -8.06 -12.65 20.10
C THR A 40 -8.18 -14.17 20.12
N SER A 41 -7.47 -14.86 21.00
CA SER A 41 -7.69 -16.30 21.22
C SER A 41 -8.63 -16.48 22.41
N PRO A 42 -9.83 -17.06 22.22
CA PRO A 42 -10.78 -17.29 23.30
C PRO A 42 -10.41 -18.54 24.10
N TYR A 43 -9.18 -18.59 24.66
CA TYR A 43 -8.64 -19.66 25.50
C TYR A 43 -8.05 -20.87 24.76
N GLY A 44 -6.71 -20.95 24.71
CA GLY A 44 -5.96 -22.18 24.40
C GLY A 44 -5.89 -22.58 22.93
N ASP A 45 -6.85 -22.17 22.10
CA ASP A 45 -6.85 -22.48 20.67
C ASP A 45 -5.94 -21.53 19.87
N GLU A 46 -5.28 -22.07 18.85
CA GLU A 46 -4.48 -21.26 17.92
C GLU A 46 -5.39 -20.32 17.11
N PRO A 47 -5.09 -19.01 17.06
CA PRO A 47 -5.85 -18.08 16.25
C PRO A 47 -5.76 -18.42 14.76
N SER A 48 -6.87 -18.23 14.04
CA SER A 48 -6.82 -18.24 12.57
C SER A 48 -6.01 -17.05 12.06
N TRP A 49 -4.98 -17.34 11.27
CA TRP A 49 -4.14 -16.35 10.60
C TRP A 49 -4.65 -15.95 9.21
N LEU A 50 -5.92 -16.27 8.89
CA LEU A 50 -6.54 -15.69 7.70
C LEU A 50 -6.52 -14.16 7.78
N PRO A 51 -6.21 -13.46 6.67
CA PRO A 51 -6.22 -12.00 6.67
C PRO A 51 -7.56 -11.43 7.13
N THR A 52 -7.53 -10.37 7.95
CA THR A 52 -8.73 -9.64 8.39
C THR A 52 -8.57 -8.15 8.14
N ALA A 53 -9.67 -7.39 8.15
CA ALA A 53 -9.66 -5.94 7.89
C ALA A 53 -8.80 -5.11 8.87
N GLY A 54 -8.37 -5.69 10.00
CA GLY A 54 -7.47 -5.06 10.97
C GLY A 54 -5.99 -5.41 10.80
N ASP A 55 -5.61 -6.21 9.79
CA ASP A 55 -4.20 -6.49 9.52
C ASP A 55 -3.54 -5.29 8.84
N GLY A 56 -2.34 -4.97 9.29
CA GLY A 56 -1.62 -3.77 8.86
C GLY A 56 -0.16 -4.04 8.58
N TRP A 57 0.37 -3.25 7.66
CA TRP A 57 1.81 -3.07 7.51
C TRP A 57 2.29 -2.12 8.59
N LEU A 58 3.31 -2.53 9.33
CA LEU A 58 3.94 -1.73 10.35
C LEU A 58 5.41 -1.50 10.01
N HIS A 59 5.82 -0.24 10.04
CA HIS A 59 7.24 0.10 10.12
C HIS A 59 7.61 0.14 11.60
N LEU A 60 8.43 -0.83 12.01
CA LEU A 60 8.92 -0.89 13.38
C LEU A 60 10.18 -0.04 13.53
N GLY A 61 10.22 0.76 14.60
CA GLY A 61 11.47 1.36 15.08
C GLY A 61 12.39 0.31 15.72
N PRO A 62 13.32 0.73 16.60
CA PRO A 62 14.06 -0.23 17.43
C PRO A 62 13.10 -1.12 18.22
N VAL A 63 13.31 -2.43 18.16
CA VAL A 63 12.55 -3.41 18.93
C VAL A 63 13.50 -4.02 19.96
N GLU A 64 13.05 -4.09 21.21
CA GLU A 64 13.82 -4.65 22.33
C GLU A 64 12.96 -5.63 23.13
N VAL A 65 13.59 -6.66 23.68
CA VAL A 65 12.96 -7.57 24.64
C VAL A 65 13.49 -7.24 26.03
N ARG A 66 12.60 -6.94 26.98
CA ARG A 66 12.96 -6.68 28.38
C ARG A 66 12.17 -7.63 29.28
N GLY A 67 12.81 -8.72 29.70
CA GLY A 67 12.12 -9.82 30.39
C GLY A 67 11.23 -10.61 29.41
N THR A 68 9.92 -10.72 29.70
CA THR A 68 8.93 -11.30 28.77
C THR A 68 8.13 -10.24 28.02
N THR A 69 8.48 -8.96 28.19
CA THR A 69 7.79 -7.86 27.51
C THR A 69 8.57 -7.47 26.25
N VAL A 70 7.88 -7.48 25.12
CA VAL A 70 8.42 -6.96 23.85
C VAL A 70 8.01 -5.49 23.73
N TYR A 71 9.00 -4.62 23.60
CA TYR A 71 8.83 -3.19 23.41
C TYR A 71 9.15 -2.83 21.96
N TYR A 72 8.31 -1.98 21.37
CA TYR A 72 8.54 -1.46 20.04
C TYR A 72 8.05 -0.01 19.93
N LEU A 73 8.71 0.77 19.08
CA LEU A 73 8.24 2.08 18.68
C LEU A 73 7.34 1.94 17.46
N ASP A 74 6.07 2.31 17.60
CA ASP A 74 5.16 2.42 16.47
C ASP A 74 5.41 3.74 15.75
N LEU A 75 5.89 3.68 14.51
CA LEU A 75 6.24 4.88 13.73
C LEU A 75 5.00 5.62 13.19
N SER A 76 3.81 5.02 13.24
CA SER A 76 2.58 5.69 12.80
C SER A 76 2.11 6.74 13.79
N ASP A 77 2.31 6.51 15.09
CA ASP A 77 1.90 7.42 16.17
C ASP A 77 3.07 7.91 17.05
N MET A 78 4.30 7.44 16.77
CA MET A 78 5.55 7.74 17.48
C MET A 78 5.51 7.38 18.98
N ARG A 79 4.67 6.42 19.38
CA ARG A 79 4.57 5.97 20.78
C ARG A 79 5.26 4.62 20.98
N GLU A 80 5.93 4.49 22.13
CA GLU A 80 6.42 3.20 22.60
C GLU A 80 5.24 2.34 23.05
N LYS A 81 5.18 1.11 22.56
CA LYS A 81 4.17 0.10 22.92
C LYS A 81 4.88 -1.10 23.52
N GLY A 82 4.23 -1.72 24.51
CA GLY A 82 4.75 -2.89 25.22
C GLY A 82 3.71 -4.00 25.29
N VAL A 83 4.09 -5.23 24.96
CA VAL A 83 3.24 -6.41 25.08
C VAL A 83 3.89 -7.39 26.04
N MET A 84 3.24 -7.61 27.19
CA MET A 84 3.67 -8.62 28.15
C MET A 84 3.27 -10.01 27.65
N ALA A 85 4.26 -10.82 27.31
CA ALA A 85 4.05 -12.16 26.77
C ALA A 85 3.87 -13.19 27.89
N SER A 86 2.87 -14.06 27.75
CA SER A 86 2.80 -15.35 28.45
C SER A 86 3.53 -16.45 27.70
N ARG A 87 3.56 -16.38 26.37
CA ARG A 87 4.29 -17.31 25.48
C ARG A 87 4.86 -16.55 24.29
N ILE A 88 6.03 -16.98 23.80
CA ILE A 88 6.64 -16.48 22.58
C ILE A 88 7.08 -17.69 21.76
N ASP A 89 6.60 -17.77 20.52
CA ASP A 89 6.98 -18.80 19.56
C ASP A 89 7.74 -18.13 18.40
N LEU A 90 8.95 -18.61 18.09
CA LEU A 90 9.78 -18.13 16.99
C LEU A 90 9.96 -19.25 15.95
N ASP A 91 9.52 -18.99 14.72
CA ASP A 91 9.75 -19.85 13.56
C ASP A 91 10.67 -19.12 12.58
N LEU A 92 11.94 -19.53 12.54
CA LEU A 92 12.96 -18.92 11.70
C LEU A 92 12.81 -19.29 10.22
N GLU A 93 12.22 -20.44 9.90
CA GLU A 93 12.00 -20.88 8.52
C GLU A 93 10.86 -20.07 7.91
N ALA A 94 9.74 -19.96 8.63
CA ALA A 94 8.61 -19.12 8.22
C ALA A 94 8.86 -17.61 8.43
N LYS A 95 9.94 -17.24 9.14
CA LYS A 95 10.29 -15.85 9.51
C LYS A 95 9.16 -15.16 10.27
N THR A 96 8.58 -15.88 11.22
CA THR A 96 7.46 -15.38 12.03
C THR A 96 7.77 -15.46 13.52
N LEU A 97 7.38 -14.40 14.24
CA LEU A 97 7.42 -14.33 15.70
C LEU A 97 5.99 -14.15 16.21
N THR A 98 5.54 -15.05 17.07
CA THR A 98 4.19 -15.03 17.64
C THR A 98 4.26 -14.81 19.14
N ILE A 99 3.56 -13.78 19.63
CA ILE A 99 3.58 -13.34 21.03
C ILE A 99 2.15 -13.46 21.58
N TYR A 100 1.98 -14.31 22.58
CA TYR A 100 0.70 -14.52 23.26
C TYR A 100 0.67 -13.66 24.52
N SER A 101 -0.37 -12.84 24.69
CA SER A 101 -0.50 -12.02 25.90
C SER A 101 -1.16 -12.80 27.04
N GLY A 102 -0.69 -12.60 28.27
CA GLY A 102 -1.10 -13.39 29.44
C GLY A 102 -2.45 -13.06 30.09
N ARG A 103 -3.33 -12.29 29.45
CA ARG A 103 -4.66 -11.99 29.99
C ARG A 103 -5.68 -13.05 29.54
N ALA A 104 -6.69 -13.34 30.36
CA ALA A 104 -7.81 -14.22 29.98
C ALA A 104 -8.48 -13.68 28.69
N GLY A 105 -8.59 -14.52 27.65
CA GLY A 105 -8.98 -14.09 26.29
C GLY A 105 -7.89 -13.31 25.53
N GLY A 106 -6.62 -13.65 25.77
CA GLY A 106 -5.46 -12.84 25.38
C GLY A 106 -5.34 -12.58 23.88
N SER A 107 -4.91 -11.36 23.56
CA SER A 107 -4.47 -11.01 22.21
C SER A 107 -3.20 -11.79 21.84
N VAL A 108 -3.14 -12.28 20.61
CA VAL A 108 -1.97 -12.88 19.99
C VAL A 108 -1.48 -11.94 18.90
N PHE A 109 -0.21 -11.56 19.00
CA PHE A 109 0.47 -10.71 18.05
C PHE A 109 1.39 -11.57 17.21
N ARG A 110 1.26 -11.52 15.88
CA ARG A 110 2.21 -12.16 14.97
C ARG A 110 2.90 -11.11 14.13
N ILE A 111 4.23 -11.18 14.14
CA ILE A 111 5.12 -10.37 13.33
C ILE A 111 5.67 -11.26 12.24
N GLU A 112 5.42 -10.90 10.99
CA GLU A 112 5.89 -11.63 9.81
C GLU A 112 6.88 -10.75 9.05
N VAL A 113 8.08 -11.29 8.80
CA VAL A 113 9.08 -10.61 7.96
C VAL A 113 8.79 -10.99 6.52
N THR A 114 8.24 -10.06 5.77
CA THR A 114 8.19 -10.22 4.32
C THR A 114 9.56 -9.87 3.75
N GLU A 115 10.17 -10.79 3.02
CA GLU A 115 11.42 -10.47 2.35
C GLU A 115 11.20 -9.45 1.23
N GLY A 116 11.79 -8.27 1.43
CA GLY A 116 11.99 -7.24 0.43
C GLY A 116 10.92 -6.15 0.40
N GLU A 117 11.34 -4.93 0.09
CA GLU A 117 10.48 -4.00 -0.64
C GLU A 117 10.05 -4.72 -1.92
N ARG A 118 8.77 -5.01 -2.05
CA ARG A 118 8.24 -5.40 -3.35
C ARG A 118 7.88 -4.12 -4.08
N THR A 119 8.83 -3.62 -4.86
CA THR A 119 8.53 -2.63 -5.89
C THR A 119 7.62 -3.29 -6.90
N ILE A 120 6.32 -3.01 -6.79
CA ILE A 120 5.38 -3.32 -7.84
C ILE A 120 5.54 -2.23 -8.90
N THR A 121 6.35 -2.49 -9.93
CA THR A 121 6.36 -1.63 -11.11
C THR A 121 5.04 -1.83 -11.84
N LEU A 122 4.19 -0.81 -11.76
CA LEU A 122 2.93 -0.79 -12.49
C LEU A 122 3.22 -0.35 -13.93
N SER A 123 2.71 -1.10 -14.91
CA SER A 123 2.93 -0.82 -16.33
C SER A 123 1.87 0.10 -16.92
N SER A 124 0.65 0.07 -16.37
CA SER A 124 -0.46 0.95 -16.74
C SER A 124 -1.33 1.23 -15.51
N ALA A 125 -0.79 2.04 -14.59
CA ALA A 125 -1.45 2.39 -13.34
C ALA A 125 -2.56 3.41 -13.56
N HIS A 126 -3.78 3.03 -13.19
CA HIS A 126 -4.92 3.93 -13.03
C HIS A 126 -5.14 4.20 -11.55
N TYR A 127 -5.49 5.44 -11.23
CA TYR A 127 -5.73 5.86 -9.85
C TYR A 127 -7.18 6.33 -9.74
N ALA A 128 -7.86 5.93 -8.68
CA ALA A 128 -9.18 6.42 -8.32
C ALA A 128 -9.23 6.66 -6.82
N LEU A 129 -10.09 7.57 -6.39
CA LEU A 129 -10.36 7.81 -4.98
C LEU A 129 -11.79 7.35 -4.66
N GLU A 130 -11.89 6.34 -3.81
CA GLU A 130 -13.16 5.84 -3.27
C GLU A 130 -13.21 6.22 -1.79
N GLU A 131 -13.95 7.29 -1.46
CA GLU A 131 -14.02 7.84 -0.10
C GLU A 131 -12.62 8.21 0.47
N ASP A 132 -12.10 7.38 1.36
CA ASP A 132 -10.80 7.50 2.01
C ASP A 132 -9.82 6.41 1.53
N VAL A 133 -10.05 5.81 0.36
CA VAL A 133 -9.22 4.76 -0.22
C VAL A 133 -8.71 5.17 -1.60
N LEU A 134 -7.39 5.27 -1.75
CA LEU A 134 -6.73 5.37 -3.05
C LEU A 134 -6.69 3.97 -3.69
N VAL A 135 -7.41 3.81 -4.77
CA VAL A 135 -7.44 2.59 -5.58
C VAL A 135 -6.48 2.75 -6.74
N ILE A 136 -5.46 1.88 -6.81
CA ILE A 136 -4.47 1.82 -7.88
C ILE A 136 -4.72 0.53 -8.67
N THR A 137 -5.07 0.64 -9.95
CA THR A 137 -5.35 -0.51 -10.81
C THR A 137 -4.30 -0.61 -11.91
N ASP A 138 -3.62 -1.75 -12.06
CA ASP A 138 -2.81 -2.06 -13.24
C ASP A 138 -3.52 -3.10 -14.09
N ARG A 139 -4.07 -2.65 -15.23
CA ARG A 139 -4.87 -3.50 -16.13
C ARG A 139 -4.03 -4.52 -16.88
N THR A 140 -2.75 -4.22 -17.15
CA THR A 140 -1.84 -5.16 -17.84
C THR A 140 -1.57 -6.38 -16.97
N ARG A 141 -1.55 -6.19 -15.65
CA ARG A 141 -1.28 -7.26 -14.67
C ARG A 141 -2.52 -7.75 -13.95
N SER A 142 -3.71 -7.22 -14.27
CA SER A 142 -4.96 -7.47 -13.54
C SER A 142 -4.81 -7.28 -12.02
N LEU A 143 -4.08 -6.23 -11.62
CA LEU A 143 -3.77 -5.93 -10.23
C LEU A 143 -4.62 -4.76 -9.74
N VAL A 144 -5.17 -4.85 -8.53
CA VAL A 144 -5.83 -3.75 -7.82
C VAL A 144 -5.21 -3.61 -6.43
N VAL A 145 -4.64 -2.44 -6.13
CA VAL A 145 -4.07 -2.07 -4.83
C VAL A 145 -4.99 -1.04 -4.20
N ARG A 146 -5.45 -1.28 -2.98
CA ARG A 146 -6.29 -0.34 -2.22
C ARG A 146 -5.49 0.19 -1.05
N VAL A 147 -5.27 1.49 -1.02
CA VAL A 147 -4.45 2.16 0.00
C VAL A 147 -5.36 3.08 0.81
N PRO A 148 -5.67 2.74 2.07
CA PRO A 148 -6.37 3.67 2.96
C PRO A 148 -5.54 4.94 3.13
N ILE A 149 -6.18 6.09 3.00
CA ILE A 149 -5.58 7.41 3.15
C ILE A 149 -6.44 8.24 4.10
N SER A 150 -5.83 9.12 4.90
CA SER A 150 -6.61 9.98 5.78
C SER A 150 -7.48 10.97 4.99
N ALA A 151 -8.58 11.45 5.58
CA ALA A 151 -9.43 12.47 4.96
C ALA A 151 -8.66 13.75 4.57
N SER A 152 -7.62 14.11 5.33
CA SER A 152 -6.74 15.23 5.01
C SER A 152 -5.91 14.96 3.75
N VAL A 153 -5.43 13.74 3.56
CA VAL A 153 -4.67 13.32 2.37
C VAL A 153 -5.61 13.19 1.15
N ALA A 154 -6.81 12.61 1.34
CA ALA A 154 -7.83 12.52 0.29
C ALA A 154 -8.17 13.89 -0.31
N LYS A 155 -8.32 14.93 0.53
CA LYS A 155 -8.55 16.32 0.08
C LYS A 155 -7.44 16.89 -0.81
N LEU A 156 -6.19 16.43 -0.65
CA LEU A 156 -5.07 16.86 -1.51
C LEU A 156 -5.17 16.25 -2.91
N PHE A 157 -5.68 15.02 -3.00
CA PHE A 157 -5.86 14.34 -4.28
C PHE A 157 -7.19 14.65 -4.96
N LEU A 158 -8.18 15.14 -4.22
CA LEU A 158 -9.50 15.43 -4.76
C LEU A 158 -9.48 16.37 -5.97
N PRO A 159 -8.68 17.47 -6.01
CA PRO A 159 -8.58 18.31 -7.21
C PRO A 159 -7.92 17.60 -8.40
N TYR A 160 -7.05 16.63 -8.16
CA TYR A 160 -6.42 15.83 -9.20
C TYR A 160 -7.44 14.88 -9.85
N PHE A 161 -8.19 14.16 -9.03
CA PHE A 161 -9.25 13.26 -9.53
C PHE A 161 -10.43 14.00 -10.14
N GLN A 162 -10.86 15.13 -9.58
CA GLN A 162 -11.95 15.94 -10.13
C GLN A 162 -11.62 16.52 -11.52
N ARG A 163 -10.34 16.85 -11.79
CA ARG A 163 -9.90 17.26 -13.14
C ARG A 163 -9.89 16.09 -14.12
N HIS A 164 -9.63 14.87 -13.66
CA HIS A 164 -9.56 13.68 -14.50
C HIS A 164 -10.94 13.00 -14.73
N ASP A 165 -11.87 13.07 -13.77
CA ASP A 165 -13.25 12.58 -13.93
C ASP A 165 -14.11 13.51 -14.82
N ALA A 166 -13.80 14.82 -14.85
CA ALA A 166 -14.38 15.75 -15.82
C ALA A 166 -13.92 15.48 -17.27
N LEU A 167 -12.99 14.56 -17.46
CA LEU A 167 -12.37 14.18 -18.71
C LEU A 167 -12.57 12.69 -19.04
N LYS A 168 -13.68 12.07 -18.61
CA LYS A 168 -14.10 10.77 -19.17
C LYS A 168 -14.46 10.97 -20.64
N PRO A 169 -13.67 10.45 -21.60
CA PRO A 169 -14.13 10.37 -22.96
C PRO A 169 -15.21 9.29 -22.98
N THR A 170 -16.42 9.66 -23.39
CA THR A 170 -17.32 8.65 -23.96
C THR A 170 -16.59 8.05 -25.16
N ASP A 171 -16.58 6.72 -25.30
CA ASP A 171 -15.83 6.00 -26.36
C ASP A 171 -16.13 6.50 -27.80
N GLY A 172 -17.13 7.36 -27.99
CA GLY A 172 -17.45 8.04 -29.25
C GLY A 172 -16.67 9.33 -29.56
N ASP A 173 -15.85 9.85 -28.64
CA ASP A 173 -15.17 11.16 -28.78
C ASP A 173 -13.64 11.05 -28.95
N LEU A 174 -13.13 9.84 -29.19
CA LEU A 174 -11.71 9.57 -29.37
C LEU A 174 -11.37 9.19 -30.80
N PHE A 175 -10.37 9.85 -31.36
CA PHE A 175 -9.99 9.67 -32.76
C PHE A 175 -8.59 9.08 -32.90
N ARG A 176 -8.41 8.21 -33.89
CA ARG A 176 -7.11 7.61 -34.23
C ARG A 176 -6.34 8.49 -35.21
N PRO A 177 -4.99 8.39 -35.24
CA PRO A 177 -4.21 8.93 -36.33
C PRO A 177 -4.76 8.50 -37.70
N GLY A 178 -4.91 9.45 -38.62
CA GLY A 178 -5.47 9.21 -39.96
C GLY A 178 -7.00 9.32 -40.08
N GLU A 179 -7.75 9.29 -38.97
CA GLU A 179 -9.20 9.52 -39.01
C GLU A 179 -9.52 10.99 -39.31
N ARG A 180 -10.65 11.26 -39.96
CA ARG A 180 -11.03 12.64 -40.30
C ARG A 180 -11.53 13.39 -39.08
N CYS A 181 -10.98 14.58 -38.86
CA CYS A 181 -11.35 15.46 -37.78
C CYS A 181 -12.77 16.01 -37.97
N PRO A 182 -13.71 15.79 -37.02
CA PRO A 182 -15.08 16.27 -37.18
C PRO A 182 -15.23 17.78 -36.98
N LEU A 183 -14.29 18.43 -36.27
CA LEU A 183 -14.37 19.83 -35.86
C LEU A 183 -12.98 20.47 -35.75
N SER A 184 -12.84 21.71 -36.25
CA SER A 184 -11.59 22.47 -36.10
C SER A 184 -11.34 22.84 -34.64
N GLY A 185 -10.13 22.60 -34.15
CA GLY A 185 -9.80 22.88 -32.75
C GLY A 185 -8.39 22.45 -32.35
N GLN A 186 -8.07 22.66 -31.09
CA GLN A 186 -6.96 22.02 -30.39
C GLN A 186 -7.41 20.67 -29.84
N TRP A 187 -6.64 19.65 -30.15
CA TRP A 187 -6.89 18.27 -29.77
C TRP A 187 -5.73 17.77 -28.93
N GLU A 188 -6.03 17.30 -27.73
CA GLU A 188 -5.05 16.68 -26.84
C GLU A 188 -4.73 15.27 -27.33
N ILE A 189 -3.44 14.95 -27.37
CA ILE A 189 -2.98 13.58 -27.57
C ILE A 189 -3.17 12.83 -26.26
N LEU A 190 -3.86 11.70 -26.34
CA LEU A 190 -3.93 10.74 -25.26
C LEU A 190 -2.95 9.61 -25.57
N TYR A 191 -2.09 9.27 -24.63
CA TYR A 191 -1.32 8.03 -24.71
C TYR A 191 -2.25 6.81 -24.78
N PRO A 192 -1.71 5.62 -25.12
CA PRO A 192 -2.46 4.37 -24.96
C PRO A 192 -3.20 4.35 -23.62
N TYR A 193 -4.45 3.88 -23.63
CA TYR A 193 -5.34 3.85 -22.45
C TYR A 193 -5.91 5.20 -21.98
N HIS A 194 -5.98 6.19 -22.88
CA HIS A 194 -6.70 7.47 -22.72
C HIS A 194 -6.10 8.40 -21.66
N VAL A 195 -4.82 8.24 -21.36
CA VAL A 195 -4.09 9.10 -20.42
C VAL A 195 -3.69 10.39 -21.14
N ALA A 196 -4.10 11.53 -20.59
CA ALA A 196 -3.73 12.87 -21.05
C ALA A 196 -2.21 13.00 -21.20
N SER A 197 -1.72 13.33 -22.39
CA SER A 197 -0.29 13.59 -22.60
C SER A 197 0.11 15.02 -22.25
N GLY A 198 -0.86 15.93 -22.09
CA GLY A 198 -0.61 17.38 -21.99
C GLY A 198 -0.04 18.00 -23.27
N THR A 199 0.04 17.24 -24.36
CA THR A 199 0.49 17.71 -25.68
C THR A 199 -0.71 17.89 -26.58
N GLU A 200 -0.84 19.07 -27.17
CA GLU A 200 -1.97 19.41 -28.04
C GLU A 200 -1.54 19.56 -29.50
N ARG A 201 -2.47 19.29 -30.41
CA ARG A 201 -2.34 19.51 -31.85
C ARG A 201 -3.55 20.26 -32.37
N THR A 202 -3.30 21.31 -33.14
CA THR A 202 -4.37 21.96 -33.89
C THR A 202 -4.69 21.13 -35.14
N VAL A 203 -5.96 20.78 -35.31
CA VAL A 203 -6.43 20.03 -36.48
C VAL A 203 -7.64 20.75 -37.07
N VAL A 204 -7.67 20.88 -38.39
CA VAL A 204 -8.77 21.52 -39.12
C VAL A 204 -9.84 20.48 -39.43
N ARG A 205 -11.12 20.86 -39.35
CA ARG A 205 -12.25 20.02 -39.72
C ARG A 205 -12.06 19.43 -41.13
N GLY A 206 -12.24 18.13 -41.24
CA GLY A 206 -12.14 17.37 -42.49
C GLY A 206 -10.74 16.84 -42.80
N GLU A 207 -9.69 17.40 -42.20
CA GLU A 207 -8.32 16.90 -42.33
C GLU A 207 -8.11 15.63 -41.47
N PRO A 208 -7.19 14.73 -41.88
CA PRO A 208 -6.85 13.58 -41.06
C PRO A 208 -6.07 14.01 -39.80
N PHE A 209 -6.30 13.33 -38.68
CA PHE A 209 -5.47 13.49 -37.49
C PHE A 209 -4.01 13.13 -37.80
N PRO A 210 -3.02 13.93 -37.35
CA PRO A 210 -1.62 13.65 -37.62
C PRO A 210 -1.15 12.36 -36.92
N PRO A 211 0.01 11.80 -37.32
CA PRO A 211 0.61 10.69 -36.59
C PRO A 211 0.99 11.11 -35.16
N THR A 212 0.81 10.19 -34.23
CA THR A 212 1.19 10.37 -32.82
C THR A 212 2.63 9.92 -32.58
N PRO A 213 3.36 10.51 -31.60
CA PRO A 213 4.71 10.08 -31.23
C PRO A 213 4.78 8.64 -30.67
N THR A 214 3.66 8.12 -30.19
CA THR A 214 3.54 6.80 -29.56
C THR A 214 2.47 5.99 -30.26
N GLU A 215 2.75 4.72 -30.51
CA GLU A 215 1.81 3.76 -31.09
C GLU A 215 0.61 3.54 -30.15
N GLY A 216 -0.61 3.52 -30.71
CA GLY A 216 -1.85 3.33 -29.94
C GLY A 216 -2.36 4.57 -29.20
N ALA A 217 -1.73 5.74 -29.38
CA ALA A 217 -2.25 7.00 -28.88
C ALA A 217 -3.47 7.48 -29.69
N LEU A 218 -4.34 8.26 -29.05
CA LEU A 218 -5.60 8.79 -29.60
C LEU A 218 -5.67 10.32 -29.45
N TYR A 219 -6.69 10.94 -30.03
CA TYR A 219 -6.97 12.37 -29.92
C TYR A 219 -8.31 12.60 -29.21
N ARG A 220 -8.34 13.62 -28.33
CA ARG A 220 -9.57 14.14 -27.69
C ARG A 220 -9.64 15.65 -27.87
N LEU A 221 -10.84 16.19 -28.12
CA LEU A 221 -11.02 17.63 -28.27
C LEU A 221 -10.71 18.34 -26.95
N ALA A 222 -9.75 19.26 -26.97
CA ALA A 222 -9.39 20.09 -25.83
C ALA A 222 -10.09 21.45 -25.90
N ASP A 223 -9.96 22.13 -27.04
CA ASP A 223 -10.61 23.42 -27.29
C ASP A 223 -11.10 23.52 -28.73
N ALA A 224 -12.38 23.83 -28.90
CA ALA A 224 -12.98 24.00 -30.23
C ALA A 224 -12.69 25.41 -30.77
N THR A 225 -12.25 25.50 -32.02
CA THR A 225 -12.15 26.81 -32.68
C THR A 225 -13.56 27.34 -32.92
N LYS A 226 -13.92 28.41 -32.20
CA LYS A 226 -15.19 29.12 -32.43
C LYS A 226 -15.19 29.72 -33.82
N THR A 227 -16.06 29.20 -34.68
CA THR A 227 -16.45 29.87 -35.91
C THR A 227 -17.75 30.61 -35.62
N SER A 228 -17.66 31.93 -35.51
CA SER A 228 -18.81 32.86 -35.45
C SER A 228 -19.58 32.85 -36.76
#